data_AF-Q9KC60-F1
#
_entry.id   AF-Q9KC60-F1
#
_cell.length_a   1.000
_cell.length_b   1.000
_cell.length_c   1.000
_cell.angle_alpha   90.00
_cell.angle_beta   90.00
_cell.angle_gamma   90.00
#
_symmetry.space_group_name_H-M   'P 1'
#
loop_
_entity.id
_entity.type
_entity.pdbx_description
1 polymer ?
#
loop_
_entity_poly.entity_id
_entity_poly.type
_entity_poly.pdbx_seq_one_letter_code
_entity_poly.pdbx_strand_id
1 'polypeptide(L)'
;MTVREHFFNMLEKVDQTLSEVEEQFEDGLRVGAYDDVAYHEAQLRLEQLNQELEGIVKSATPEQKEELERAVRQIRQLENRMILKR
;
A
#
# COMPACT_ATOMS: atom_id res chain seq x y z
N MET A 1 21.95 -2.70 -8.50
CA MET A 1 20.87 -2.14 -7.68
C MET A 1 21.48 -1.69 -6.36
N THR A 2 21.51 -0.38 -6.11
CA THR A 2 22.00 0.17 -4.83
C THR A 2 20.87 0.22 -3.81
N VAL A 3 21.18 0.26 -2.50
CA VAL A 3 20.17 0.40 -1.43
C VAL A 3 19.30 1.64 -1.64
N ARG A 4 19.88 2.71 -2.18
CA ARG A 4 19.18 3.95 -2.52
C ARG A 4 18.17 3.76 -3.66
N GLU A 5 18.56 3.12 -4.76
CA GLU A 5 17.64 2.82 -5.87
C GLU A 5 16.50 1.91 -5.41
N HIS A 6 16.81 0.89 -4.62
CA HIS A 6 15.80 -0.02 -4.07
C HIS A 6 14.76 0.71 -3.21
N PHE A 7 15.21 1.66 -2.40
CA PHE A 7 14.33 2.51 -1.60
C PHE A 7 13.40 3.38 -2.44
N PHE A 8 13.93 4.08 -3.46
CA PHE A 8 13.09 4.92 -4.33
C PHE A 8 12.07 4.09 -5.10
N ASN A 9 12.49 2.95 -5.65
CA ASN A 9 11.58 2.04 -6.35
C ASN A 9 10.48 1.51 -5.42
N MET A 10 10.79 1.27 -4.15
CA MET A 10 9.79 0.84 -3.18
C MET A 10 8.75 1.93 -2.91
N LEU A 11 9.18 3.17 -2.68
CA LEU A 11 8.25 4.27 -2.46
C LEU A 11 7.36 4.50 -3.68
N GLU A 12 7.93 4.47 -4.88
CA GLU A 12 7.15 4.57 -6.12
C GLU A 12 6.12 3.44 -6.24
N LYS A 13 6.53 2.20 -5.93
CA LYS A 13 5.62 1.05 -5.91
C LYS A 13 4.49 1.23 -4.89
N VAL A 14 4.78 1.78 -3.71
CA VAL A 14 3.76 2.08 -2.70
C VAL A 14 2.74 3.07 -3.25
N ASP A 15 3.21 4.20 -3.78
CA ASP A 15 2.32 5.26 -4.28
C ASP A 15 1.43 4.77 -5.43
N GLN A 16 1.99 3.98 -6.35
CA GLN A 16 1.24 3.37 -7.45
C GLN A 16 0.20 2.38 -6.92
N THR A 17 0.60 1.45 -6.05
CA THR A 17 -0.31 0.42 -5.52
C THR A 17 -1.44 1.04 -4.70
N LEU A 18 -1.14 2.07 -3.88
CA LEU A 18 -2.15 2.78 -3.11
C LEU A 18 -3.15 3.48 -4.02
N SER A 19 -2.68 4.19 -5.05
CA SER A 19 -3.57 4.87 -6.01
C SER A 19 -4.47 3.88 -6.75
N GLU A 20 -3.89 2.79 -7.25
CA GLU A 20 -4.64 1.76 -7.98
C GLU A 20 -5.70 1.08 -7.10
N VAL A 21 -5.34 0.74 -5.86
CA VAL A 21 -6.28 0.10 -4.93
C VAL A 21 -7.37 1.08 -4.48
N GLU A 22 -7.02 2.34 -4.23
CA GLU A 22 -7.98 3.38 -3.87
C GLU A 22 -8.96 3.64 -5.02
N GLU A 23 -8.48 3.76 -6.25
CA GLU A 23 -9.34 3.93 -7.44
C GLU A 23 -10.27 2.73 -7.64
N GLN A 24 -9.72 1.50 -7.60
CA GLN A 24 -10.52 0.27 -7.74
C GLN A 24 -11.60 0.17 -6.65
N PHE A 25 -11.26 0.54 -5.42
CA PHE A 25 -12.19 0.52 -4.31
C PHE A 25 -13.30 1.55 -4.48
N GLU A 26 -12.96 2.81 -4.78
CA GLU A 26 -13.93 3.88 -4.96
C GLU A 26 -14.85 3.64 -6.16
N ASP A 27 -14.31 3.12 -7.26
CA ASP A 27 -15.11 2.77 -8.43
C ASP A 27 -16.09 1.64 -8.13
N GLY A 28 -15.64 0.57 -7.48
CA GLY A 28 -16.50 -0.53 -7.12
C GLY A 28 -17.63 -0.12 -6.15
N LEU A 29 -17.32 0.75 -5.18
CA LEU A 29 -18.34 1.33 -4.29
C LEU A 29 -19.35 2.15 -5.08
N ARG A 30 -18.89 2.96 -6.03
CA ARG A 30 -19.75 3.84 -6.84
C ARG A 30 -20.73 3.06 -7.71
N VAL A 31 -20.30 1.95 -8.31
CA VAL A 31 -21.16 1.11 -9.16
C VAL A 31 -21.91 0.02 -8.40
N GLY A 32 -21.69 -0.10 -7.08
CA GLY A 32 -22.29 -1.14 -6.24
C GLY A 32 -21.80 -2.56 -6.58
N ALA A 33 -20.62 -2.66 -7.20
CA ALA A 33 -20.04 -3.92 -7.70
C ALA A 33 -18.67 -4.22 -7.09
N TYR A 34 -18.31 -3.58 -5.96
CA TYR A 34 -17.16 -4.01 -5.20
C TYR A 34 -17.49 -5.34 -4.52
N ASP A 35 -17.18 -6.44 -5.20
CA ASP A 35 -17.45 -7.77 -4.71
C ASP A 35 -16.34 -8.26 -3.75
N ASP A 36 -16.63 -9.38 -3.09
CA ASP A 36 -15.75 -9.98 -2.09
C ASP A 36 -14.39 -10.41 -2.69
N VAL A 37 -14.33 -10.68 -3.99
CA VAL A 37 -13.10 -11.09 -4.68
C VAL A 37 -12.20 -9.88 -4.88
N ALA A 38 -12.73 -8.80 -5.46
CA ALA A 38 -11.98 -7.56 -5.64
C ALA A 38 -11.49 -7.00 -4.30
N TYR A 39 -12.33 -7.06 -3.26
CA TYR A 39 -11.94 -6.72 -1.89
C TYR A 39 -10.75 -7.54 -1.41
N HIS A 40 -10.81 -8.87 -1.55
CA HIS A 40 -9.78 -9.77 -1.06
C HIS A 40 -8.46 -9.59 -1.81
N GLU A 41 -8.51 -9.43 -3.13
CA GLU A 41 -7.32 -9.18 -3.95
C GLU A 41 -6.64 -7.86 -3.58
N ALA A 42 -7.41 -6.78 -3.39
CA ALA A 42 -6.88 -5.50 -2.97
C ALA A 42 -6.23 -5.57 -1.58
N GLN A 43 -6.87 -6.25 -0.62
CA GLN A 43 -6.29 -6.48 0.70
C GLN A 43 -4.98 -7.29 0.63
N LEU A 44 -4.93 -8.33 -0.20
CA LEU A 44 -3.72 -9.13 -0.39
C LEU A 44 -2.56 -8.29 -0.97
N ARG A 45 -2.85 -7.40 -1.93
CA ARG A 45 -1.84 -6.48 -2.50
C ARG A 45 -1.30 -5.52 -1.44
N LEU A 46 -2.16 -4.96 -0.59
CA LEU A 46 -1.76 -4.08 0.52
C LEU A 46 -0.91 -4.84 1.56
N GLU A 47 -1.27 -6.08 1.88
CA GLU A 47 -0.50 -6.91 2.81
C GLU A 47 0.90 -7.24 2.26
N GLN A 48 0.99 -7.64 1.00
CA GLN A 48 2.27 -7.92 0.33
C GLN A 48 3.17 -6.70 0.32
N LEU A 49 2.62 -5.53 -0.01
CA LEU A 49 3.35 -4.27 -0.02
C LEU A 49 3.89 -3.92 1.38
N ASN A 50 3.08 -4.15 2.43
CA ASN A 50 3.48 -3.91 3.81
C ASN A 50 4.63 -4.85 4.25
N GLN A 51 4.57 -6.13 3.87
CA GLN A 51 5.65 -7.09 4.14
C GLN A 51 6.96 -6.71 3.42
N GLU A 52 6.88 -6.24 2.18
CA GLU A 52 8.04 -5.76 1.43
C GLU A 52 8.67 -4.52 2.09
N LEU A 53 7.86 -3.58 2.57
CA LEU A 53 8.32 -2.40 3.31
C LEU A 53 9.07 -2.77 4.58
N GLU A 54 8.53 -3.70 5.39
CA GLU A 54 9.18 -4.19 6.61
C GLU A 54 10.57 -4.80 6.34
N GLY A 55 10.74 -5.43 5.17
CA GLY A 55 12.02 -5.95 4.71
C GLY A 55 13.09 -4.86 4.53
N ILE A 56 12.68 -3.68 4.04
CA ILE A 56 13.59 -2.58 3.69
C ILE A 56 13.90 -1.70 4.89
N VAL A 57 12.93 -1.52 5.79
CA VAL A 57 13.07 -0.71 7.02
C VAL A 57 14.30 -1.12 7.83
N LYS A 58 14.66 -2.41 7.84
CA LYS A 58 15.82 -2.93 8.59
C LYS A 58 17.16 -2.43 8.09
N SER A 59 17.25 -2.00 6.83
CA SER A 59 18.46 -1.50 6.16
C SER A 59 18.43 -0.01 5.85
N ALA A 60 17.35 0.68 6.21
CA ALA A 60 17.12 2.09 5.90
C ALA A 60 17.91 3.02 6.84
N THR A 61 18.31 4.19 6.34
CA THR A 61 18.79 5.29 7.20
C THR A 61 17.63 5.87 8.03
N PRO A 62 17.89 6.67 9.08
CA PRO A 62 16.83 7.31 9.87
C PRO A 62 15.83 8.10 9.03
N GLU A 63 16.31 8.87 8.05
CA GLU A 63 15.45 9.67 7.15
C GLU A 63 14.60 8.79 6.24
N GLN A 64 15.20 7.74 5.68
CA GLN A 64 14.49 6.76 4.87
C GLN A 64 13.43 6.02 5.68
N LYS A 65 13.73 5.71 6.94
CA LYS A 65 12.80 5.03 7.83
C LYS A 65 11.55 5.87 8.09
N GLU A 66 11.68 7.18 8.26
CA GLU A 66 10.53 8.08 8.44
C GLU A 66 9.57 8.03 7.22
N GLU A 67 10.12 8.03 6.01
CA GLU A 67 9.34 7.92 4.77
C GLU A 67 8.68 6.54 4.64
N LEU A 68 9.37 5.45 4.99
CA LEU A 68 8.77 4.10 5.01
C LEU A 68 7.66 3.99 6.06
N GLU A 69 7.86 4.58 7.24
CA GLU A 69 6.82 4.61 8.28
C GLU A 69 5.60 5.42 7.81
N ARG A 70 5.80 6.47 7.01
CA ARG A 70 4.70 7.21 6.37
C ARG A 70 3.93 6.34 5.38
N ALA A 71 4.64 5.62 4.51
CA ALA A 71 4.04 4.64 3.59
C ALA A 71 3.20 3.59 4.33
N VAL A 72 3.74 3.00 5.39
CA VAL A 72 3.02 2.02 6.24
C VAL A 72 1.74 2.63 6.84
N ARG A 73 1.78 3.89 7.28
CA ARG A 73 0.58 4.57 7.78
C ARG A 73 -0.47 4.76 6.69
N GLN A 74 -0.08 5.10 5.47
CA GLN A 74 -1.01 5.27 4.35
C GLN A 74 -1.69 3.95 3.97
N ILE A 75 -0.93 2.85 3.89
CA ILE A 75 -1.47 1.50 3.66
C ILE A 75 -2.53 1.17 4.70
N ARG A 76 -2.21 1.31 5.99
CA ARG A 76 -3.17 1.05 7.08
C ARG A 76 -4.40 1.94 7.02
N GLN A 77 -4.27 3.19 6.61
CA GLN A 77 -5.41 4.10 6.45
C GLN A 77 -6.35 3.63 5.34
N LEU A 78 -5.79 3.16 4.21
CA LEU A 78 -6.59 2.62 3.11
C LEU A 78 -7.25 1.29 3.50
N GLU A 79 -6.52 0.37 4.12
CA GLU A 79 -7.08 -0.89 4.64
C GLU A 79 -8.26 -0.64 5.58
N ASN A 80 -8.09 0.27 6.54
CA ASN A 80 -9.16 0.64 7.47
C ASN A 80 -10.37 1.25 6.73
N ARG A 81 -10.13 2.10 5.73
CA ARG A 81 -11.21 2.69 4.93
C ARG A 81 -11.99 1.60 4.18
N MET A 82 -11.29 0.62 3.61
CA MET A 82 -11.89 -0.50 2.92
C MET A 82 -12.75 -1.36 3.86
N ILE A 83 -12.25 -1.65 5.07
CA ILE A 83 -12.99 -2.41 6.09
C ILE A 83 -14.26 -1.68 6.52
N LEU A 84 -14.18 -0.36 6.73
CA LEU A 84 -15.31 0.43 7.25
C LEU A 84 -16.38 0.76 6.22
N LYS A 85 -16.05 0.75 4.93
CA LYS A 85 -16.96 1.13 3.83
C LYS A 85 -17.41 -0.04 2.94
N ARG A 86 -16.99 -1.27 3.25
CA ARG A 86 -17.50 -2.49 2.60
C ARG A 86 -18.98 -2.71 2.92
#